data_AF-A0A2K9K3I2-F1
#
_entry.id   AF-A0A2K9K3I2-F1
#
_cell.length_a   1.000
_cell.length_b   1.000
_cell.length_c   1.000
_cell.angle_alpha   90.00
_cell.angle_beta   90.00
_cell.angle_gamma   90.00
#
_symmetry.space_group_name_H-M   'P 1'
#
loop_
_entity.id
_entity.type
_entity.pdbx_description
1 polymer ?
#
loop_
_entity_poly.entity_id
_entity_poly.type
_entity_poly.pdbx_seq_one_letter_code
_entity_poly.pdbx_strand_id
1 'polypeptide(L)'
;MNIIRTNKAQATQDGAGVNINRIAGFENHGEQTLLELDPSQNLALLATDDVGFLILAGQPINEKIAHMGPFVMNTQEELHQAVKDYQQGRFGDIV
;
A
#
# COMPACT_ATOMS: atom_id res chain seq x y z
N MET A 1 -1.31 -24.42 -4.46
CA MET A 1 -1.04 -22.98 -4.40
C MET A 1 -0.94 -22.45 -5.82
N ASN A 2 -1.82 -21.53 -6.20
CA ASN A 2 -1.72 -20.83 -7.49
C ASN A 2 -1.42 -19.36 -7.20
N ILE A 3 -0.23 -18.90 -7.61
CA ILE A 3 0.09 -17.48 -7.58
C ILE A 3 -0.56 -16.87 -8.81
N ILE A 4 -1.53 -15.98 -8.60
CA ILE A 4 -2.25 -15.33 -9.69
C ILE A 4 -1.33 -14.32 -10.37
N ARG A 5 -0.51 -13.61 -9.58
CA ARG A 5 0.42 -12.60 -10.08
C ARG A 5 1.61 -12.43 -9.17
N THR A 6 2.77 -12.24 -9.79
CA THR A 6 4.02 -11.86 -9.11
C THR A 6 4.39 -10.46 -9.56
N ASN A 7 4.46 -9.52 -8.62
CA ASN A 7 4.87 -8.15 -8.88
C ASN A 7 6.15 -7.84 -8.12
N LYS A 8 7.11 -7.19 -8.79
CA LYS A 8 8.27 -6.63 -8.09
C LYS A 8 7.79 -5.47 -7.23
N ALA A 9 8.05 -5.52 -5.94
CA ALA A 9 7.77 -4.39 -5.06
C ALA A 9 8.64 -3.22 -5.52
N GLN A 10 8.00 -2.07 -5.73
CA GLN A 10 8.67 -0.83 -6.06
C GLN A 10 8.79 -0.03 -4.78
N ALA A 11 9.91 0.68 -4.62
CA ALA A 11 10.02 1.70 -3.60
C ALA A 11 8.93 2.76 -3.88
N THR A 12 7.92 2.81 -3.02
CA THR A 12 6.88 3.83 -3.12
C THR A 12 7.44 5.18 -2.66
N GLN A 13 7.14 6.24 -3.41
CA GLN A 13 7.54 7.63 -3.09
C GLN A 13 6.52 8.32 -2.16
N ASP A 14 5.47 7.63 -1.73
CA ASP A 14 4.36 8.17 -0.94
C ASP A 14 4.70 8.46 0.53
N GLY A 15 5.91 8.13 0.99
CA GLY A 15 6.39 8.41 2.35
C GLY A 15 6.76 9.87 2.64
N ALA A 16 6.35 10.84 1.82
CA ALA A 16 6.62 12.26 2.05
C ALA A 16 5.93 12.72 3.36
N GLY A 17 6.65 12.68 4.48
CA GLY A 17 6.20 13.16 5.78
C GLY A 17 5.96 12.10 6.85
N VAL A 18 6.18 10.80 6.57
CA VAL A 18 6.09 9.75 7.58
C VAL A 18 7.49 9.31 8.00
N ASN A 19 7.82 9.48 9.29
CA ASN A 19 9.02 8.87 9.88
C ASN A 19 8.83 7.35 9.95
N ILE A 20 9.16 6.65 8.87
CA ILE A 20 9.22 5.19 8.87
C ILE A 20 10.54 4.80 9.52
N ASN A 21 10.50 4.45 10.81
CA ASN A 21 11.60 3.73 11.45
C ASN A 21 11.66 2.34 10.80
N ARG A 22 12.49 2.20 9.77
CA ARG A 22 12.81 0.89 9.18
C ARG A 22 13.32 0.01 10.32
N ILE A 23 12.60 -1.08 10.60
CA ILE A 23 13.02 -2.05 11.61
C ILE A 23 14.40 -2.57 11.17
N ALA A 24 15.40 -2.41 12.05
CA ALA A 24 16.74 -2.93 11.80
C ALA A 24 16.64 -4.45 11.54
N GLY A 25 17.18 -4.92 10.40
CA GLY A 25 17.06 -6.31 9.93
C GLY A 25 16.38 -6.45 8.56
N PHE A 26 15.67 -5.42 8.10
CA PHE A 26 15.08 -5.32 6.75
C PHE A 26 16.04 -4.62 5.76
N GLU A 27 17.34 -4.89 5.84
CA GLU A 27 18.37 -4.23 5.00
C GLU A 27 18.97 -5.19 3.96
N ASN A 28 18.81 -6.50 4.14
CA ASN A 28 19.19 -7.52 3.15
C ASN A 28 17.96 -7.98 2.39
N HIS A 29 17.49 -7.18 1.44
CA HIS A 29 16.38 -7.60 0.59
C HIS A 29 16.89 -8.05 -0.77
N GLY A 30 16.92 -9.37 -0.95
CA GLY A 30 16.63 -9.95 -2.27
C GLY A 30 15.28 -9.41 -2.80
N GLU A 31 14.99 -9.64 -4.09
CA GLU A 31 13.84 -9.04 -4.77
C GLU A 31 12.56 -9.07 -3.93
N GLN A 32 12.18 -7.89 -3.40
CA GLN A 32 10.93 -7.74 -2.67
C GLN A 32 9.82 -8.04 -3.66
N THR A 33 9.08 -9.11 -3.39
CA THR A 33 8.08 -9.64 -4.32
C THR A 33 6.72 -9.55 -3.66
N LEU A 34 5.79 -8.83 -4.29
CA LEU A 34 4.39 -8.85 -3.95
C LEU A 34 3.72 -10.01 -4.68
N LEU A 35 3.12 -10.92 -3.92
CA LEU A 35 2.39 -12.07 -4.44
C LEU A 35 0.89 -11.82 -4.31
N GLU A 36 0.17 -11.93 -5.43
CA GLU A 36 -1.28 -11.94 -5.44
C GLU A 36 -1.77 -13.38 -5.36
N LEU A 37 -2.53 -13.69 -4.31
CA LEU A 37 -2.95 -15.03 -3.96
C LEU A 37 -4.42 -15.25 -4.33
N ASP A 38 -4.74 -16.47 -4.76
CA ASP A 38 -6.13 -16.91 -4.93
C ASP A 38 -6.80 -17.10 -3.57
N PRO A 39 -7.87 -16.35 -3.24
CA PRO A 39 -8.52 -16.43 -1.94
C PRO A 39 -9.28 -17.75 -1.72
N SER A 40 -9.52 -18.55 -2.77
CA SER A 40 -10.22 -19.83 -2.68
C SER A 40 -9.33 -21.00 -2.25
N GLN A 41 -8.02 -20.76 -2.09
CA GLN A 41 -7.01 -21.80 -1.88
C GLN A 41 -6.32 -21.64 -0.53
N ASN A 42 -5.97 -22.77 0.10
CA ASN A 42 -5.17 -22.76 1.32
C ASN A 42 -3.72 -22.34 1.01
N LEU A 43 -3.19 -21.45 1.85
CA LEU A 43 -1.80 -21.02 1.85
C LEU A 43 -1.01 -21.82 2.89
N ALA A 44 0.00 -22.57 2.44
CA ALA A 44 0.97 -23.23 3.31
C ALA A 44 2.32 -22.52 3.19
N LEU A 45 2.89 -22.11 4.32
CA LEU A 45 4.17 -21.41 4.38
C LEU A 45 5.19 -22.29 5.08
N LEU A 46 6.35 -22.46 4.46
CA LEU A 46 7.49 -23.16 5.02
C LEU A 46 8.71 -22.25 4.90
N ALA A 47 9.41 -22.04 6.01
CA ALA A 47 10.64 -21.29 6.07
C ALA A 47 11.75 -22.20 6.58
N THR A 48 12.92 -22.16 5.94
CA THR A 48 14.13 -22.88 6.40
C THR A 48 14.94 -22.06 7.38
N ASP A 49 14.79 -20.74 7.33
CA ASP A 49 15.51 -19.74 8.12
C ASP A 49 14.52 -18.67 8.61
N ASP A 50 14.98 -17.76 9.49
CA ASP A 50 14.16 -16.66 9.99
C ASP A 50 13.66 -15.76 8.84
N VAL A 51 12.34 -15.59 8.76
CA VAL A 51 11.69 -14.79 7.71
C VAL A 51 10.59 -13.92 8.28
N GLY A 52 10.46 -12.71 7.73
CA GLY A 52 9.33 -11.82 7.95
C GLY A 52 8.55 -11.61 6.67
N PHE A 53 7.22 -11.70 6.74
CA PHE A 53 6.32 -11.38 5.64
C PHE A 53 5.05 -10.72 6.18
N LEU A 54 4.34 -10.01 5.31
CA LEU A 54 3.05 -9.40 5.60
C LEU A 54 1.99 -10.02 4.69
N ILE A 55 0.88 -10.47 5.26
CA ILE A 55 -0.30 -10.91 4.52
C ILE A 55 -1.35 -9.82 4.64
N LEU A 56 -1.81 -9.32 3.50
CA LEU A 56 -2.90 -8.36 3.41
C LEU A 56 -4.11 -9.07 2.78
N ALA A 57 -5.26 -9.02 3.45
CA ALA A 57 -6.50 -9.58 2.96
C ALA A 57 -7.67 -8.65 3.31
N GLY A 58 -8.65 -8.56 2.42
CA GLY A 58 -9.82 -7.71 2.62
C GLY A 58 -10.88 -7.97 1.55
N GLN A 59 -12.12 -7.62 1.86
CA GLN A 59 -13.19 -7.64 0.87
C GLN A 59 -12.98 -6.48 -0.13
N PRO A 60 -13.12 -6.73 -1.44
CA PRO A 60 -13.06 -5.65 -2.42
C PRO A 60 -14.12 -4.57 -2.12
N ILE A 61 -13.67 -3.31 -2.11
CA ILE A 61 -14.54 -2.14 -1.88
C ILE A 61 -15.54 -1.95 -3.03
N ASN A 62 -15.18 -2.37 -4.26
CA ASN A 62 -16.00 -2.29 -5.47
C ASN A 62 -16.44 -0.87 -5.84
N GLU A 63 -15.63 0.13 -5.50
CA GLU A 63 -15.85 1.51 -5.88
C GLU A 63 -14.78 1.98 -6.88
N LYS A 64 -15.09 3.05 -7.61
CA LYS A 64 -14.07 3.72 -8.43
C LYS A 64 -13.01 4.31 -7.51
N ILE A 65 -11.76 4.26 -7.97
CA ILE A 65 -10.61 4.83 -7.28
C ILE A 65 -10.00 5.88 -8.20
N ALA A 66 -9.95 7.11 -7.72
CA ALA A 66 -9.21 8.21 -8.32
C ALA A 66 -8.13 8.64 -7.31
N HIS A 67 -6.87 8.70 -7.75
CA HIS A 67 -5.74 9.04 -6.88
C HIS A 67 -4.88 10.16 -7.47
N MET A 68 -4.49 11.12 -6.63
CA MET A 68 -3.53 12.18 -6.97
C MET A 68 -2.75 12.60 -5.72
N GLY A 69 -1.45 12.28 -5.69
CA GLY A 69 -0.56 12.61 -4.57
C GLY A 69 -1.07 11.98 -3.27
N PRO A 70 -1.28 12.75 -2.18
CA PRO A 70 -1.73 12.20 -0.90
C PRO A 70 -3.25 11.94 -0.85
N PHE A 71 -4.00 12.20 -1.93
CA PHE A 71 -5.46 12.10 -1.93
C PHE A 71 -5.94 10.91 -2.75
N VAL A 72 -6.90 10.17 -2.19
CA VAL A 72 -7.62 9.06 -2.84
C VAL A 72 -9.11 9.30 -2.63
N MET A 73 -9.87 9.42 -3.73
CA MET A 73 -11.32 9.65 -3.77
C MET A 73 -11.98 8.72 -4.79
N ASN A 74 -13.29 8.85 -5.05
CA ASN A 74 -14.00 8.02 -6.02
C ASN A 74 -14.05 8.63 -7.43
N THR A 75 -13.98 9.96 -7.54
CA THR A 75 -14.07 10.72 -8.80
C THR A 75 -12.97 11.78 -8.95
N GLN A 76 -12.77 12.28 -10.18
CA GLN A 76 -11.76 13.33 -10.44
C GLN A 76 -12.20 14.69 -9.87
N GLU A 77 -13.50 14.95 -9.88
CA GLU A 77 -14.11 16.16 -9.31
C GLU A 77 -13.85 16.25 -7.81
N GLU A 78 -14.02 15.14 -7.08
CA GLU A 78 -13.70 15.04 -5.65
C GLU A 78 -12.22 15.27 -5.37
N LEU A 79 -11.32 14.75 -6.21
CA LEU A 79 -9.88 15.02 -6.08
C LEU A 79 -9.54 16.50 -6.26
N HIS A 80 -10.08 17.16 -7.29
CA HIS A 80 -9.86 18.58 -7.49
C HIS A 80 -10.40 19.42 -6.32
N GLN A 81 -11.54 19.02 -5.77
CA GLN A 81 -12.11 19.66 -4.59
C GLN A 81 -11.20 19.46 -3.36
N ALA A 82 -10.73 18.24 -3.09
CA ALA A 82 -9.82 17.95 -1.99
C ALA A 82 -8.51 18.76 -2.07
N VAL A 83 -7.91 18.85 -3.26
CA VAL A 83 -6.73 19.69 -3.49
C VAL A 83 -7.02 21.16 -3.22
N LYS A 84 -8.16 21.68 -3.70
CA LYS A 84 -8.56 23.06 -3.45
C LYS A 84 -8.77 23.33 -1.96
N ASP A 85 -9.38 22.40 -1.24
CA ASP A 85 -9.63 22.51 0.20
C ASP A 85 -8.32 22.52 0.99
N TYR A 86 -7.36 21.68 0.60
CA TYR A 86 -6.00 21.70 1.15
C TYR A 86 -5.30 23.04 0.89
N GLN A 87 -5.32 23.53 -0.35
CA GLN A 87 -4.71 24.82 -0.73
C GLN A 87 -5.34 26.01 0.01
N GLN A 88 -6.59 25.88 0.46
CA GLN A 88 -7.33 26.89 1.20
C GLN A 88 -7.22 26.73 2.72
N GLY A 89 -6.40 25.80 3.22
CA GLY A 89 -6.19 25.58 4.65
C GLY A 89 -7.41 25.00 5.37
N ARG A 90 -8.31 24.31 4.65
CA ARG A 90 -9.56 23.78 5.22
C ARG A 90 -9.41 22.42 5.93
N PHE A 91 -8.18 21.94 6.08
CA PHE A 91 -7.86 20.63 6.67
C PHE A 91 -7.55 20.71 8.18
N GLY A 92 -7.63 21.91 8.76
CA GLY A 92 -7.25 22.18 10.14
C GLY A 92 -5.75 22.41 10.30
N ASP A 93 -5.37 22.77 11.52
CA ASP A 93 -3.98 23.05 11.91
C ASP A 93 -3.49 21.97 12.88
N ILE A 94 -2.21 21.61 12.78
CA ILE A 94 -1.55 20.79 13.80
C ILE A 94 -1.22 21.74 14.96
N VAL A 95 -1.82 21.50 16.12
CA VAL A 95 -1.58 22.25 17.37
C VAL A 95 -0.62 21.52 18.29
#